data_AF-A0A661FTF3-F1
#
_entry.id   AF-A0A661FTF3-F1
#
_cell.length_a   1.000
_cell.length_b   1.000
_cell.length_c   1.000
_cell.angle_alpha   90.00
_cell.angle_beta   90.00
_cell.angle_gamma   90.00
#
_symmetry.space_group_name_H-M   'P 1'
#
loop_
_entity.id
_entity.type
_entity.pdbx_description
1 polymer ?
#
loop_
_entity_poly.entity_id
_entity_poly.type
_entity_poly.pdbx_seq_one_letter_code
_entity_poly.pdbx_strand_id
1 'polypeptide(L)'
;MNNQRPLLYGPLALTLTMLILMLPATDVTATNAPAPGMDSVQAFRRIQCSVEDGKAALYGWTGKAYSRVPGEPDRLLFTVDGMNIRQCGTVNDPDKGTGFRLVSKEILLYRDPVTGEVLDTWQNPWTDETVQVLHVANDPVNQPAVFAQGRNNRPFTLPFIVSDNQWWLTLTIPL
;
A
#
# COMPACT_ATOMS: atom_id res chain seq x y z
N MET A 1 -72.77 -4.03 54.08
CA MET A 1 -71.51 -4.79 53.89
C MET A 1 -70.83 -4.25 52.65
N ASN A 2 -69.58 -3.80 52.81
CA ASN A 2 -68.61 -3.39 51.77
C ASN A 2 -68.97 -2.25 50.81
N ASN A 3 -68.03 -1.52 50.21
CA ASN A 3 -66.76 -0.89 50.62
C ASN A 3 -66.22 -0.22 49.33
N GLN A 4 -65.74 1.03 49.42
CA GLN A 4 -64.64 1.63 48.63
C GLN A 4 -64.85 1.84 47.10
N ARG A 5 -64.94 3.10 46.65
CA ARG A 5 -63.89 4.09 46.22
C ARG A 5 -63.48 3.96 44.73
N PRO A 6 -63.19 5.10 44.05
CA PRO A 6 -63.14 5.21 42.60
C PRO A 6 -61.77 4.80 42.02
N LEU A 7 -61.77 4.20 40.83
CA LEU A 7 -60.55 3.91 40.07
C LEU A 7 -60.14 5.15 39.26
N LEU A 8 -59.05 5.80 39.68
CA LEU A 8 -58.22 6.65 38.83
C LEU A 8 -57.48 5.77 37.81
N TYR A 9 -57.63 6.04 36.51
CA TYR A 9 -56.71 5.55 35.49
C TYR A 9 -55.83 6.72 35.02
N GLY A 10 -54.56 6.70 35.44
CA GLY A 10 -53.50 7.58 34.93
C GLY A 10 -52.97 7.07 33.57
N PRO A 11 -52.20 7.91 32.82
CA PRO A 11 -51.71 7.55 31.50
C PRO A 11 -50.57 6.53 31.60
N LEU A 12 -50.63 5.51 30.76
CA LEU A 12 -49.59 4.52 30.55
C LEU A 12 -48.38 5.19 29.88
N ALA A 13 -47.29 5.42 30.61
CA ALA A 13 -46.01 5.81 30.03
C ALA A 13 -45.27 4.55 29.56
N LEU A 14 -45.20 4.35 28.24
CA LEU A 14 -44.42 3.27 27.62
C LEU A 14 -42.94 3.67 27.63
N THR A 15 -42.14 3.09 28.54
CA THR A 15 -40.68 3.25 28.52
C THR A 15 -40.07 2.23 27.55
N LEU A 16 -39.61 2.72 26.39
CA LEU A 16 -38.90 1.92 25.40
C LEU A 16 -37.44 1.73 25.87
N THR A 17 -37.11 0.55 26.40
CA THR A 17 -35.72 0.21 26.75
C THR A 17 -34.96 -0.18 25.49
N MET A 18 -34.14 0.74 24.97
CA MET A 18 -33.26 0.48 23.83
C MET A 18 -32.07 -0.37 24.32
N LEU A 19 -32.10 -1.68 24.04
CA LEU A 19 -30.99 -2.59 24.32
C LEU A 19 -29.87 -2.34 23.31
N ILE A 20 -28.85 -1.57 23.71
CA ILE A 20 -27.64 -1.39 22.93
C ILE A 20 -26.84 -2.69 23.02
N LEU A 21 -26.87 -3.50 21.96
CA LEU A 21 -25.88 -4.56 21.78
C LEU A 21 -24.52 -3.89 21.51
N MET A 22 -23.70 -3.78 22.55
CA MET A 22 -22.27 -3.54 22.37
C MET A 22 -21.65 -4.81 21.80
N LEU A 23 -21.52 -4.86 20.47
CA LEU A 23 -20.58 -5.77 19.84
C LEU A 23 -19.18 -5.38 20.33
N PRO A 24 -18.37 -6.32 20.87
CA PRO A 24 -16.98 -6.01 21.17
C PRO A 24 -16.31 -5.61 19.85
N ALA A 25 -15.78 -4.39 19.80
CA ALA A 25 -14.82 -4.03 18.77
C ALA A 25 -13.60 -4.94 18.98
N THR A 26 -13.49 -6.00 18.18
CA THR A 26 -12.23 -6.73 18.08
C THR A 26 -11.24 -5.74 17.46
N ASP A 27 -10.41 -5.17 18.32
CA ASP A 27 -9.27 -4.38 17.89
C ASP A 27 -8.28 -5.37 17.25
N VAL A 28 -8.45 -5.63 15.95
CA VAL A 28 -7.55 -6.47 15.17
C VAL A 28 -6.30 -5.64 14.90
N THR A 29 -5.50 -5.41 15.94
CA THR A 29 -4.12 -4.97 15.75
C THR A 29 -3.35 -6.19 15.27
N ALA A 30 -3.04 -6.23 13.97
CA ALA A 30 -2.18 -7.27 13.41
C ALA A 30 -0.74 -7.02 13.89
N THR A 31 -0.42 -7.48 15.11
CA THR A 31 0.87 -7.30 15.78
C THR A 31 1.97 -8.21 15.24
N ASN A 32 1.65 -9.16 14.35
CA ASN A 32 2.59 -10.14 13.83
C ASN A 32 2.70 -10.06 12.31
N ALA A 33 3.91 -10.24 11.77
CA ALA A 33 4.15 -10.37 10.35
C ALA A 33 3.37 -11.58 9.77
N PRO A 34 2.97 -11.54 8.48
CA PRO A 34 2.25 -12.65 7.86
C PRO A 34 3.12 -13.90 7.80
N ALA A 35 2.50 -15.08 7.92
CA ALA A 35 3.22 -16.33 7.77
C ALA A 35 3.80 -16.46 6.33
N PRO A 36 4.92 -17.20 6.15
CA PRO A 36 5.42 -17.50 4.81
C PRO A 36 4.40 -18.22 3.94
N GLY A 37 4.45 -18.01 2.63
CA GLY A 37 3.52 -18.59 1.66
C GLY A 37 2.32 -17.69 1.41
N MET A 38 1.11 -18.28 1.40
CA MET A 38 -0.10 -17.59 0.95
C MET A 38 -0.43 -16.34 1.79
N ASP A 39 -0.21 -16.35 3.10
CA ASP A 39 -0.46 -15.18 3.94
C ASP A 39 0.42 -13.99 3.54
N SER A 40 1.70 -14.24 3.26
CA SER A 40 2.64 -13.25 2.73
C SER A 40 2.24 -12.77 1.34
N VAL A 41 1.69 -13.65 0.48
CA VAL A 41 1.17 -13.28 -0.85
C VAL A 41 -0.03 -12.34 -0.71
N GLN A 42 -0.97 -12.64 0.18
CA GLN A 42 -2.15 -11.80 0.43
C GLN A 42 -1.78 -10.45 1.04
N ALA A 43 -0.83 -10.43 1.98
CA ALA A 43 -0.27 -9.20 2.52
C ALA A 43 0.39 -8.35 1.42
N PHE A 44 1.20 -8.97 0.56
CA PHE A 44 1.85 -8.27 -0.54
C PHE A 44 0.84 -7.71 -1.55
N ARG A 45 -0.19 -8.49 -1.90
CA ARG A 45 -1.28 -8.00 -2.74
C ARG A 45 -1.93 -6.75 -2.15
N ARG A 46 -2.29 -6.78 -0.86
CA ARG A 46 -2.90 -5.63 -0.15
C ARG A 46 -2.01 -4.39 -0.13
N ILE A 47 -0.68 -4.57 -0.04
CA ILE A 47 0.28 -3.46 -0.12
C ILE A 47 0.28 -2.87 -1.53
N GLN A 48 0.25 -3.71 -2.55
CA GLN A 48 0.44 -3.28 -3.93
C GLN A 48 -0.82 -2.73 -4.61
N CYS A 49 -2.00 -3.24 -4.25
CA CYS A 49 -3.24 -3.06 -5.01
C CYS A 49 -4.49 -3.56 -4.24
N SER A 50 -5.66 -3.55 -4.88
CA SER A 50 -6.88 -4.11 -4.30
C SER A 50 -6.88 -5.64 -4.23
N VAL A 51 -7.53 -6.18 -3.19
CA VAL A 51 -7.89 -7.61 -3.09
C VAL A 51 -9.07 -7.99 -3.97
N GLU A 52 -9.84 -7.01 -4.45
CA GLU A 52 -10.87 -7.20 -5.47
C GLU A 52 -10.19 -7.17 -6.86
N ASP A 53 -10.45 -8.18 -7.69
CA ASP A 53 -9.85 -8.28 -9.02
C ASP A 53 -10.29 -7.12 -9.93
N GLY A 54 -9.34 -6.54 -10.66
CA GLY A 54 -9.58 -5.45 -11.61
C GLY A 54 -9.85 -4.08 -10.97
N LYS A 55 -9.98 -4.00 -9.65
CA LYS A 55 -10.19 -2.72 -8.95
C LYS A 55 -8.90 -1.91 -8.92
N ALA A 56 -8.96 -0.70 -9.47
CA ALA A 56 -7.84 0.23 -9.48
C ALA A 56 -7.50 0.71 -8.06
N ALA A 57 -6.21 0.82 -7.78
CA ALA A 57 -5.66 1.41 -6.57
C ALA A 57 -4.56 2.40 -6.95
N LEU A 58 -4.45 3.47 -6.17
CA LEU A 58 -3.35 4.42 -6.27
C LEU A 58 -2.20 3.96 -5.37
N TYR A 59 -0.99 4.01 -5.91
CA TYR A 59 0.24 3.75 -5.16
C TYR A 59 1.20 4.91 -5.40
N GLY A 60 1.47 5.70 -4.36
CA GLY A 60 2.37 6.86 -4.42
C GLY A 60 3.69 6.63 -3.70
N TRP A 61 4.73 7.33 -4.12
CA TRP A 61 6.02 7.34 -3.45
C TRP A 61 6.73 8.68 -3.65
N THR A 62 7.62 9.00 -2.71
CA THR A 62 8.55 10.11 -2.83
C THR A 62 9.96 9.62 -2.53
N GLY A 63 10.96 10.35 -3.00
CA GLY A 63 12.35 9.90 -2.82
C GLY A 63 13.40 10.94 -3.17
N LYS A 64 14.65 10.50 -3.07
CA LYS A 64 15.84 11.26 -3.41
C LYS A 64 16.69 10.44 -4.37
N ALA A 65 17.10 11.06 -5.48
CA ALA A 65 17.98 10.46 -6.47
C ALA A 65 19.39 11.00 -6.28
N TYR A 66 20.33 10.11 -6.00
CA TYR A 66 21.74 10.43 -5.80
C TYR A 66 22.58 9.98 -6.98
N SER A 67 23.68 10.69 -7.26
CA SER A 67 24.70 10.20 -8.17
C SER A 67 25.42 8.99 -7.59
N ARG A 68 26.09 8.23 -8.46
CA ARG A 68 27.06 7.20 -8.05
C ARG A 68 28.24 7.22 -9.01
N VAL A 69 29.32 7.89 -8.61
CA VAL A 69 30.55 8.02 -9.42
C VAL A 69 31.75 7.51 -8.61
N PRO A 70 32.59 6.60 -9.15
CA PRO A 70 33.78 6.12 -8.44
C PRO A 70 34.74 7.27 -8.09
N GLY A 71 35.20 7.31 -6.84
CA GLY A 71 36.14 8.35 -6.37
C GLY A 71 35.49 9.68 -5.97
N GLU A 72 34.17 9.83 -6.11
CA GLU A 72 33.43 11.02 -5.69
C GLU A 72 32.38 10.71 -4.62
N PRO A 73 32.10 11.65 -3.70
CA PRO A 73 30.93 11.54 -2.85
C PRO A 73 29.65 11.64 -3.67
N ASP A 74 28.60 10.93 -3.23
CA ASP A 74 27.30 10.99 -3.87
C ASP A 74 26.69 12.39 -3.73
N ARG A 75 26.18 12.91 -4.84
CA ARG A 75 25.51 14.21 -4.94
C ARG A 75 24.01 13.97 -4.97
N LEU A 76 23.24 14.70 -4.18
CA LEU A 76 21.78 14.73 -4.34
C LEU A 76 21.48 15.46 -5.65
N LEU A 77 20.96 14.74 -6.64
CA LEU A 77 20.66 15.31 -7.96
C LEU A 77 19.22 15.83 -8.02
N PHE A 78 18.28 15.01 -7.54
CA PHE A 78 16.85 15.30 -7.63
C PHE A 78 16.12 14.85 -6.37
N THR A 79 15.02 15.50 -6.06
CA THR A 79 13.92 14.83 -5.35
C THR A 79 12.95 14.25 -6.38
N VAL A 80 12.20 13.22 -6.01
CA VAL A 80 11.24 12.59 -6.91
C VAL A 80 9.89 12.42 -6.24
N ASP A 81 8.84 12.65 -7.02
CA ASP A 81 7.47 12.25 -6.69
C ASP A 81 6.99 11.30 -7.78
N GLY A 82 6.50 10.13 -7.38
CA GLY A 82 5.98 9.15 -8.31
C GLY A 82 4.63 8.61 -7.88
N MET A 83 3.87 8.16 -8.86
CA MET A 83 2.63 7.46 -8.60
C MET A 83 2.36 6.41 -9.67
N ASN A 84 1.51 5.47 -9.31
CA ASN A 84 1.04 4.44 -10.19
C ASN A 84 -0.44 4.15 -9.95
N ILE A 85 -1.17 3.92 -11.04
CA ILE A 85 -2.50 3.31 -11.00
C ILE A 85 -2.33 1.82 -11.26
N ARG A 86 -2.57 0.99 -10.23
CA ARG A 86 -2.36 -0.46 -10.25
C ARG A 86 -3.68 -1.20 -10.19
N GLN A 87 -3.76 -2.33 -10.88
CA GLN A 87 -4.83 -3.32 -10.72
C GLN A 87 -4.21 -4.69 -10.49
N CYS A 88 -4.83 -5.48 -9.61
CA CYS A 88 -4.47 -6.87 -9.44
C CYS A 88 -5.57 -7.79 -9.97
N GLY A 89 -5.15 -8.96 -10.44
CA GLY A 89 -6.05 -10.04 -10.83
C GLY A 89 -5.54 -11.36 -10.29
N THR A 90 -6.45 -12.23 -9.90
CA THR A 90 -6.15 -13.59 -9.49
C THR A 90 -5.68 -14.39 -10.70
N VAL A 91 -4.66 -15.21 -10.50
CA VAL A 91 -4.18 -16.16 -11.52
C VAL A 91 -4.11 -17.55 -10.89
N ASN A 92 -4.43 -18.57 -11.69
CA ASN A 92 -4.31 -19.96 -11.28
C ASN A 92 -3.29 -20.63 -12.18
N ASP A 93 -2.25 -21.18 -11.56
CA ASP A 93 -1.19 -21.94 -12.21
C ASP A 93 -1.32 -23.42 -11.82
N PRO A 94 -1.25 -24.38 -12.76
CA PRO A 94 -1.43 -25.80 -12.46
C PRO A 94 -0.44 -26.35 -11.42
N ASP A 95 0.79 -25.83 -11.40
CA ASP A 95 1.86 -26.32 -10.54
C ASP A 95 2.00 -25.48 -9.27
N LYS A 96 1.82 -24.16 -9.38
CA LYS A 96 2.05 -23.20 -8.28
C LYS A 96 0.79 -22.85 -7.50
N GLY A 97 -0.37 -23.27 -7.98
CA GLY A 97 -1.68 -22.95 -7.41
C GLY A 97 -2.12 -21.50 -7.67
N THR A 98 -2.91 -20.96 -6.76
CA THR A 98 -3.44 -19.59 -6.87
C THR A 98 -2.39 -18.55 -6.50
N GLY A 99 -2.35 -17.47 -7.28
CA GLY A 99 -1.52 -16.29 -7.05
C GLY A 99 -2.22 -15.03 -7.52
N PHE A 100 -1.48 -13.92 -7.60
CA PHE A 100 -1.97 -12.69 -8.22
C PHE A 100 -0.96 -12.14 -9.22
N ARG A 101 -1.48 -11.44 -10.23
CA ARG A 101 -0.68 -10.61 -11.15
C ARG A 101 -1.03 -9.15 -10.94
N LEU A 102 -0.06 -8.28 -11.20
CA LEU A 102 -0.21 -6.83 -11.13
C LEU A 102 0.01 -6.23 -12.51
N VAL A 103 -0.92 -5.39 -12.94
CA VAL A 103 -0.78 -4.56 -14.13
C VAL A 103 -0.93 -3.10 -13.78
N SER A 104 -0.13 -2.24 -14.40
CA SER A 104 -0.02 -0.87 -13.91
C SER A 104 0.62 0.10 -14.91
N LYS A 105 0.47 1.40 -14.65
CA LYS A 105 1.06 2.51 -15.42
C LYS A 105 1.58 3.53 -14.42
N GLU A 106 2.72 4.17 -14.69
CA GLU A 106 3.37 5.05 -13.74
C GLU A 106 3.78 6.40 -14.31
N ILE A 107 3.88 7.37 -13.40
CA ILE A 107 4.63 8.59 -13.62
C ILE A 107 5.68 8.76 -12.52
N LEU A 108 6.80 9.38 -12.86
CA LEU A 108 7.78 9.89 -11.89
C LEU A 108 8.30 11.23 -12.36
N LEU A 109 8.10 12.25 -11.51
CA LEU A 109 8.55 13.61 -11.73
C LEU A 109 9.88 13.81 -11.02
N TYR A 110 10.85 14.35 -11.75
CA TYR A 110 12.12 14.82 -11.19
C TYR A 110 11.95 16.28 -10.78
N ARG A 111 12.36 16.59 -9.55
CA ARG A 111 12.18 17.90 -8.93
C ARG A 111 13.50 18.46 -8.44
N ASP A 112 13.60 19.78 -8.48
CA ASP A 112 14.75 20.50 -7.94
C ASP A 112 14.88 20.17 -6.44
N PRO A 113 16.07 19.75 -5.97
CA PRO A 113 16.24 19.34 -4.57
C PRO A 113 16.24 20.51 -3.57
N VAL A 114 16.35 21.76 -4.04
CA VAL A 114 16.34 22.99 -3.23
C VAL A 114 14.97 23.65 -3.26
N THR A 115 14.38 23.87 -4.44
CA THR A 115 13.09 24.58 -4.58
C THR A 115 11.89 23.64 -4.51
N GLY A 116 12.07 22.36 -4.86
CA GLY A 116 10.97 21.40 -5.01
C GLY A 116 10.12 21.63 -6.27
N GLU A 117 10.51 22.49 -7.20
CA GLU A 117 9.79 22.64 -8.47
C GLU A 117 10.03 21.45 -9.39
N VAL A 118 9.04 21.13 -10.23
CA VAL A 118 9.21 20.11 -11.29
C VAL A 118 10.18 20.66 -12.32
N LEU A 119 11.21 19.88 -12.66
CA LEU A 119 12.28 20.33 -13.54
C LEU A 119 11.91 20.16 -15.01
N ASP A 120 11.93 21.25 -15.78
CA ASP A 120 11.92 21.20 -17.26
C ASP A 120 13.33 20.98 -17.84
N THR A 121 14.34 21.56 -17.18
CA THR A 121 15.75 21.47 -17.56
C THR A 121 16.63 21.22 -16.34
N TRP A 122 17.79 20.62 -16.56
CA TRP A 122 18.77 20.33 -15.51
C TRP A 122 20.18 20.65 -15.99
N GLN A 123 20.97 21.33 -15.15
CA GLN A 123 22.38 21.55 -15.39
C GLN A 123 23.19 20.33 -14.91
N ASN A 124 23.83 19.65 -15.84
CA ASN A 124 24.63 18.46 -15.54
C ASN A 124 25.96 18.88 -14.89
N PRO A 125 26.24 18.50 -13.63
CA PRO A 125 27.38 19.00 -12.86
C PRO A 125 28.72 18.35 -13.24
N TRP A 126 28.76 17.51 -14.27
CA TRP A 126 29.97 16.89 -14.80
C TRP A 126 30.34 17.38 -16.20
N THR A 127 29.36 17.91 -16.95
CA THR A 127 29.56 18.39 -18.33
C THR A 127 29.28 19.88 -18.48
N ASP A 128 28.69 20.51 -17.46
CA ASP A 128 28.20 21.88 -17.43
C ASP A 128 27.09 22.19 -18.46
N GLU A 129 26.63 21.19 -19.22
CA GLU A 129 25.53 21.31 -20.16
C GLU A 129 24.18 21.39 -19.44
N THR A 130 23.30 22.26 -19.93
CA THR A 130 21.88 22.26 -19.56
C THR A 130 21.10 21.37 -20.51
N VAL A 131 20.50 20.31 -19.97
CA VAL A 131 19.71 19.33 -20.74
C VAL A 131 18.24 19.39 -20.38
N GLN A 132 17.37 18.96 -21.29
CA GLN A 132 15.96 18.76 -20.99
C GLN A 132 15.78 17.55 -20.07
N VAL A 133 14.87 17.68 -19.10
CA VAL A 133 14.54 16.58 -18.19
C VAL A 133 13.44 15.73 -18.82
N LEU A 134 13.68 14.43 -18.90
CA LEU A 134 12.67 13.44 -19.27
C LEU A 134 12.10 12.81 -18.00
N HIS A 135 10.88 13.19 -17.66
CA HIS A 135 10.12 12.51 -16.62
C HIS A 135 9.72 11.10 -17.07
N VAL A 136 9.47 10.22 -16.11
CA VAL A 136 8.98 8.87 -16.41
C VAL A 136 7.47 8.95 -16.65
N ALA A 137 7.01 8.32 -17.73
CA ALA A 137 5.59 8.15 -18.05
C ALA A 137 5.39 6.77 -18.70
N ASN A 138 5.61 5.70 -17.93
CA ASN A 138 5.59 4.34 -18.46
C ASN A 138 4.17 3.78 -18.51
N ASP A 139 3.83 3.22 -19.68
CA ASP A 139 2.59 2.51 -19.92
C ASP A 139 2.83 1.33 -20.89
N PRO A 140 2.89 0.06 -20.43
CA PRO A 140 2.67 -0.42 -19.05
C PRO A 140 3.97 -0.60 -18.25
N VAL A 141 3.83 -0.73 -16.92
CA VAL A 141 4.85 -1.25 -16.00
C VAL A 141 4.22 -2.38 -15.18
N ASN A 142 4.56 -3.62 -15.50
CA ASN A 142 3.92 -4.80 -14.91
C ASN A 142 4.93 -5.64 -14.12
N GLN A 143 4.43 -6.37 -13.13
CA GLN A 143 5.23 -7.36 -12.40
C GLN A 143 4.82 -8.78 -12.79
N PRO A 144 5.76 -9.76 -12.76
CA PRO A 144 5.40 -11.17 -12.85
C PRO A 144 4.38 -11.55 -11.77
N ALA A 145 3.61 -12.59 -12.05
CA ALA A 145 2.68 -13.12 -11.05
C ALA A 145 3.43 -13.65 -9.82
N VAL A 146 2.82 -13.44 -8.65
CA VAL A 146 3.33 -13.85 -7.34
C VAL A 146 2.46 -14.99 -6.81
N PHE A 147 3.11 -16.06 -6.35
CA PHE A 147 2.49 -17.30 -5.87
C PHE A 147 3.00 -17.65 -4.46
N ALA A 148 2.29 -18.54 -3.75
CA ALA A 148 2.70 -18.99 -2.41
C ALA A 148 4.06 -19.68 -2.43
N GLN A 149 4.34 -20.44 -3.48
CA GLN A 149 5.64 -21.02 -3.74
C GLN A 149 6.47 -20.05 -4.59
N GLY A 150 7.48 -19.46 -3.95
CA GLY A 150 8.43 -18.54 -4.56
C GLY A 150 9.60 -19.26 -5.24
N ARG A 151 10.70 -18.54 -5.41
CA ARG A 151 11.91 -19.02 -6.10
C ARG A 151 12.50 -20.24 -5.38
N ASN A 152 13.02 -21.20 -6.16
CA ASN A 152 13.64 -22.44 -5.66
C ASN A 152 12.72 -23.26 -4.73
N ASN A 153 11.41 -23.27 -5.02
CA ASN A 153 10.38 -23.99 -4.26
C ASN A 153 10.25 -23.57 -2.79
N ARG A 154 10.79 -22.42 -2.39
CA ARG A 154 10.65 -21.89 -1.04
C ARG A 154 9.35 -21.10 -0.91
N PRO A 155 8.69 -21.11 0.27
CA PRO A 155 7.54 -20.24 0.52
C PRO A 155 7.89 -18.76 0.28
N PHE A 156 6.97 -18.02 -0.34
CA PHE A 156 7.10 -16.58 -0.51
C PHE A 156 7.14 -15.88 0.86
N THR A 157 8.06 -14.94 1.03
CA THR A 157 8.23 -14.19 2.28
C THR A 157 8.67 -12.77 1.97
N LEU A 158 8.30 -11.84 2.85
CA LEU A 158 8.73 -10.45 2.80
C LEU A 158 9.50 -10.13 4.09
N PRO A 159 10.61 -9.37 4.01
CA PRO A 159 11.42 -9.03 5.17
C PRO A 159 10.78 -7.90 6.00
N PHE A 160 9.60 -8.14 6.57
CA PHE A 160 8.93 -7.18 7.43
C PHE A 160 9.67 -7.01 8.76
N ILE A 161 9.88 -5.76 9.14
CA ILE A 161 10.22 -5.37 10.51
C ILE A 161 8.92 -4.89 11.15
N VAL A 162 8.47 -5.58 12.19
CA VAL A 162 7.24 -5.23 12.91
C VAL A 162 7.59 -4.31 14.08
N SER A 163 6.93 -3.16 14.14
CA SER A 163 7.01 -2.20 15.24
C SER A 163 5.60 -1.85 15.67
N ASP A 164 5.15 -2.43 16.79
CA ASP A 164 3.79 -2.29 17.32
C ASP A 164 2.70 -2.62 16.28
N ASN A 165 1.97 -1.61 15.80
CA ASN A 165 0.91 -1.73 14.81
C ASN A 165 1.37 -1.38 13.38
N GLN A 166 2.68 -1.25 13.16
CA GLN A 166 3.28 -0.90 11.87
C GLN A 166 4.19 -2.01 11.36
N TRP A 167 4.13 -2.27 10.06
CA TRP A 167 5.07 -3.13 9.36
C TRP A 167 5.92 -2.28 8.44
N TRP A 168 7.23 -2.38 8.61
CA TRP A 168 8.23 -1.72 7.78
C TRP A 168 8.83 -2.73 6.81
N LEU A 169 8.87 -2.37 5.53
CA LEU A 169 9.44 -3.21 4.49
C LEU A 169 10.60 -2.45 3.83
N THR A 170 11.81 -2.98 3.97
CA THR A 170 13.00 -2.47 3.27
C THR A 170 13.34 -3.41 2.12
N LEU A 171 13.27 -2.90 0.89
CA LEU A 171 13.66 -3.64 -0.31
C LEU A 171 14.89 -2.97 -0.92
N THR A 172 15.90 -3.78 -1.22
CA THR A 172 17.00 -3.38 -2.10
C THR A 172 16.71 -3.90 -3.49
N ILE A 173 16.46 -3.00 -4.43
CA ILE A 173 16.25 -3.34 -5.84
C ILE A 173 17.57 -3.05 -6.57
N PRO A 174 18.39 -4.06 -6.88
CA PRO A 174 19.56 -3.85 -7.72
C PRO A 174 19.08 -3.43 -9.13
N LEU A 175 19.73 -2.40 -9.67
CA LEU A 175 19.59 -2.00 -11.06
C LEU A 175 20.43 -2.91 -11.98
#